data_AF-A0AAD1K8M2-F1
#
_entry.id   AF-A0AAD1K8M2-F1
#
_cell.length_a   1.000
_cell.length_b   1.000
_cell.length_c   1.000
_cell.angle_alpha   90.00
_cell.angle_beta   90.00
_cell.angle_gamma   90.00
#
_symmetry.space_group_name_H-M   'P 1'
#
loop_
_entity.id
_entity.type
_entity.pdbx_description
1 polymer ?
#
loop_
_entity_poly.entity_id
_entity_poly.type
_entity_poly.pdbx_seq_one_letter_code
_entity_poly.pdbx_strand_id
1 'polypeptide(L)'
;MNFDNIIDYSKKVNENQVVKNDLLFSSKEFNCFNSDKCDLLYVHQTSKVSMIFGVRDNKLIAPFSAPFSFIRYGSNDLKLRHLDDFYQTLISDVNLEPRIDTVSITLPPYFYDQSMITKNSIALFNAGFEIAYRDINSHIDIRSHCFNTLGSSSKKGYKS
;
A
#
# COMPACT_ATOMS: atom_id res chain seq x y z
N MET A 1 0.30 7.99 -21.22
CA MET A 1 1.49 8.52 -20.51
C MET A 1 2.70 8.32 -21.43
N ASN A 2 3.76 9.15 -21.40
CA ASN A 2 5.02 8.77 -22.09
C ASN A 2 5.97 8.22 -21.03
N PHE A 3 6.25 6.91 -21.08
CA PHE A 3 7.26 6.30 -20.22
C PHE A 3 8.69 6.83 -20.51
N ASP A 4 8.92 7.66 -21.53
CA ASP A 4 10.18 8.40 -21.64
C ASP A 4 10.30 9.53 -20.59
N ASN A 5 9.20 9.89 -19.93
CA ASN A 5 9.17 10.72 -18.72
C ASN A 5 9.06 9.88 -17.44
N ILE A 6 9.48 8.60 -17.48
CA ILE A 6 9.72 7.78 -16.30
C ILE A 6 10.52 8.62 -15.32
N ILE A 7 9.87 8.93 -14.22
CA ILE A 7 10.46 9.70 -13.14
C ILE A 7 11.61 8.84 -12.61
N ASP A 8 12.83 9.26 -12.91
CA ASP A 8 14.02 8.92 -12.14
C ASP A 8 13.63 9.06 -10.67
N TYR A 9 13.51 7.92 -9.99
CA TYR A 9 12.99 7.79 -8.63
C TYR A 9 13.78 8.64 -7.61
N SER A 10 14.98 9.10 -7.98
CA SER A 10 15.77 10.06 -7.21
C SER A 10 15.14 11.45 -7.13
N LYS A 11 14.25 11.84 -8.06
CA LYS A 11 13.60 13.14 -8.13
C LYS A 11 12.07 13.02 -8.08
N LYS A 12 11.46 13.51 -6.98
CA LYS A 12 10.01 13.80 -6.80
C LYS A 12 9.13 12.77 -6.08
N VAL A 13 9.64 12.05 -5.07
CA VAL A 13 8.76 11.70 -3.95
C VAL A 13 8.64 12.94 -3.08
N ASN A 14 7.44 13.49 -2.94
CA ASN A 14 7.22 14.66 -2.09
C ASN A 14 7.24 14.23 -0.62
N GLU A 15 8.42 14.17 -0.01
CA GLU A 15 8.55 13.81 1.41
C GLU A 15 7.87 14.83 2.35
N ASN A 16 7.55 16.04 1.88
CA ASN A 16 6.73 16.97 2.65
C ASN A 16 5.25 16.52 2.80
N GLN A 17 4.81 15.50 2.03
CA GLN A 17 3.52 14.84 2.18
C GLN A 17 3.58 13.61 3.11
N VAL A 18 4.72 13.33 3.76
CA VAL A 18 4.96 12.09 4.49
C VAL A 18 5.59 12.41 5.84
N VAL A 19 4.77 12.78 6.82
CA VAL A 19 5.28 12.95 8.19
C VAL A 19 4.22 12.53 9.21
N LYS A 20 3.95 11.21 9.33
CA LYS A 20 3.75 10.58 10.66
C LYS A 20 3.59 9.06 10.74
N ASN A 21 3.28 8.32 9.68
CA ASN A 21 3.03 6.86 9.76
C ASN A 21 3.25 6.16 8.41
N ASP A 22 4.43 6.32 7.81
CA ASP A 22 4.75 5.49 6.64
C ASP A 22 4.92 4.04 7.14
N LEU A 23 4.03 3.14 6.72
CA LEU A 23 4.23 1.72 6.99
C LEU A 23 5.54 1.31 6.31
N LEU A 24 6.33 0.45 6.95
CA LEU A 24 7.65 0.05 6.41
C LEU A 24 7.58 -0.34 4.93
N PHE A 25 6.58 -1.14 4.53
CA PHE A 25 6.43 -1.60 3.15
C PHE A 25 5.91 -0.53 2.17
N SER A 26 5.33 0.56 2.68
CA SER A 26 4.96 1.73 1.90
C SER A 26 6.09 2.74 1.77
N SER A 27 7.16 2.61 2.56
CA SER A 27 8.21 3.62 2.58
C SER A 27 9.00 3.68 1.28
N LYS A 28 9.47 4.88 0.94
CA LYS A 28 10.33 5.08 -0.21
C LYS A 28 11.59 4.23 -0.11
N GLU A 29 12.23 4.22 1.06
CA GLU A 29 13.48 3.51 1.30
C GLU A 29 13.30 2.01 1.06
N PHE A 30 12.21 1.43 1.57
CA PHE A 30 11.92 0.01 1.39
C PHE A 30 11.68 -0.32 -0.09
N ASN A 31 10.88 0.48 -0.80
CA ASN A 31 10.58 0.23 -2.20
C ASN A 31 11.81 0.47 -3.10
N CYS A 32 12.62 1.49 -2.85
CA CYS A 32 13.91 1.71 -3.49
C CYS A 32 14.84 0.50 -3.32
N PHE A 33 14.97 0.03 -2.07
CA PHE A 33 15.86 -1.09 -1.75
C PHE A 33 15.49 -2.37 -2.50
N ASN A 34 14.20 -2.56 -2.79
CA ASN A 34 13.67 -3.72 -3.48
C ASN A 34 13.44 -3.49 -4.99
N SER A 35 13.90 -2.36 -5.55
CA SER A 35 13.63 -1.97 -6.94
C SER A 35 14.07 -3.01 -7.98
N ASP A 36 15.03 -3.85 -7.64
CA ASP A 36 15.51 -4.99 -8.43
C ASP A 36 14.45 -6.10 -8.63
N LYS A 37 13.35 -6.07 -7.89
CA LYS A 37 12.24 -7.03 -7.98
C LYS A 37 11.13 -6.61 -8.96
N CYS A 38 11.28 -5.50 -9.64
CA CYS A 38 10.36 -5.00 -10.67
C CYS A 38 11.15 -4.39 -11.84
N ASP A 39 10.51 -4.28 -13.00
CA ASP A 39 11.14 -3.68 -14.18
C ASP A 39 11.30 -2.16 -14.00
N LEU A 40 10.37 -1.56 -13.27
CA LEU A 40 10.31 -0.12 -13.06
C LEU A 40 9.54 0.21 -11.79
N LEU A 41 10.00 1.22 -11.05
CA LEU A 41 9.19 1.84 -10.00
C LEU A 41 8.36 3.01 -10.55
N TYR A 42 7.07 3.02 -10.19
CA TYR A 42 6.13 4.07 -10.54
C TYR A 42 5.53 4.68 -9.27
N VAL A 43 5.47 6.01 -9.22
CA VAL A 43 4.82 6.73 -8.11
C VAL A 43 3.62 7.46 -8.67
N HIS A 44 2.43 7.05 -8.25
CA HIS A 44 1.23 7.83 -8.47
C HIS A 44 1.04 8.78 -7.29
N GLN A 45 0.74 10.05 -7.55
CA GLN A 45 0.57 11.06 -6.51
C GLN A 45 -0.43 12.14 -6.90
N THR A 46 -1.19 12.61 -5.91
CA THR A 46 -2.00 13.82 -5.97
C THR A 46 -1.46 14.85 -4.97
N SER A 47 -2.19 15.95 -4.76
CA SER A 47 -1.81 16.98 -3.79
C SER A 47 -1.74 16.50 -2.34
N LYS A 48 -2.37 15.37 -1.98
CA LYS A 48 -2.48 14.90 -0.59
C LYS A 48 -2.00 13.48 -0.34
N VAL A 49 -1.95 12.65 -1.37
CA VAL A 49 -1.67 11.23 -1.24
C VAL A 49 -0.73 10.76 -2.33
N SER A 50 0.05 9.74 -2.02
CA SER A 50 0.88 9.04 -3.00
C SER A 50 0.91 7.54 -2.72
N MET A 51 1.20 6.75 -3.74
CA MET A 51 1.45 5.31 -3.60
C MET A 51 2.55 4.89 -4.58
N ILE A 52 3.35 3.94 -4.14
CA ILE A 52 4.45 3.39 -4.91
C ILE A 52 4.01 2.03 -5.47
N PHE A 53 4.25 1.86 -6.76
CA PHE A 53 4.01 0.65 -7.52
C PHE A 53 5.30 0.17 -8.17
N GLY A 54 5.38 -1.12 -8.43
CA GLY A 54 6.34 -1.72 -9.35
C GLY A 54 5.61 -2.15 -10.62
N VAL A 55 6.21 -1.88 -11.78
CA VAL A 55 5.78 -2.46 -13.05
C VAL A 55 6.46 -3.81 -13.21
N ARG A 56 5.67 -4.84 -13.48
CA ARG A 56 6.16 -6.19 -13.73
C ARG A 56 5.17 -6.94 -14.61
N ASP A 57 5.68 -7.58 -15.66
CA ASP A 57 4.86 -8.44 -16.55
C ASP A 57 3.61 -7.71 -17.08
N ASN A 58 3.74 -6.45 -17.51
CA ASN A 58 2.64 -5.57 -17.96
C ASN A 58 1.59 -5.22 -16.88
N LYS A 59 1.95 -5.36 -15.60
CA LYS A 59 1.07 -5.06 -14.47
C LYS A 59 1.66 -3.97 -13.60
N LEU A 60 0.79 -3.15 -13.05
CA LEU A 60 1.13 -2.17 -12.05
C LEU A 60 0.79 -2.73 -10.66
N ILE A 61 1.79 -3.06 -9.86
CA ILE A 61 1.63 -3.86 -8.64
C ILE A 61 2.09 -3.09 -7.40
N ALA A 62 1.24 -3.03 -6.38
CA ALA A 62 1.59 -2.53 -5.06
C ALA A 62 1.01 -3.43 -3.96
N PRO A 63 1.84 -4.24 -3.28
CA PRO A 63 3.29 -4.29 -3.29
C PRO A 63 3.85 -5.20 -4.40
N PHE A 64 5.05 -4.90 -4.89
CA PHE A 64 5.81 -5.79 -5.79
C PHE A 64 6.86 -6.65 -5.07
N SER A 65 7.12 -6.37 -3.78
CA SER A 65 8.23 -6.98 -3.01
C SER A 65 7.92 -7.29 -1.53
N ALA A 66 6.66 -7.14 -1.11
CA ALA A 66 6.19 -7.20 0.27
C ALA A 66 4.79 -7.84 0.36
N PRO A 67 4.28 -8.17 1.56
CA PRO A 67 2.93 -8.74 1.70
C PRO A 67 1.79 -7.74 1.48
N PHE A 68 2.02 -6.44 1.74
CA PHE A 68 1.04 -5.39 1.46
C PHE A 68 1.74 -4.07 1.10
N SER A 69 0.98 -3.13 0.54
CA SER A 69 1.35 -1.73 0.37
C SER A 69 0.18 -0.85 0.78
N PHE A 70 0.47 0.40 1.12
CA PHE A 70 -0.53 1.34 1.61
C PHE A 70 -0.26 2.75 1.12
N ILE A 71 -1.33 3.54 1.03
CA ILE A 71 -1.25 4.92 0.58
C ILE A 71 -0.47 5.77 1.61
N ARG A 72 0.36 6.67 1.12
CA ARG A 72 1.17 7.59 1.91
C ARG A 72 0.46 8.94 1.97
N TYR A 73 0.30 9.50 3.17
CA TYR A 73 -0.44 10.75 3.41
C TYR A 73 0.12 11.54 4.60
N GLY A 74 -0.03 12.86 4.56
CA GLY A 74 0.55 13.77 5.55
C GLY A 74 -0.38 14.17 6.70
N SER A 75 -1.67 13.81 6.64
CA SER A 75 -2.64 14.18 7.68
C SER A 75 -3.73 13.12 7.85
N ASN A 76 -4.09 12.82 9.09
CA ASN A 76 -5.18 11.92 9.45
C ASN A 76 -6.57 12.48 9.07
N ASP A 77 -6.67 13.78 8.77
CA ASP A 77 -7.90 14.43 8.29
C ASP A 77 -8.17 14.17 6.80
N LEU A 78 -7.54 13.14 6.24
CA LEU A 78 -7.76 12.73 4.87
C LEU A 78 -9.21 12.23 4.69
N LYS A 79 -9.98 13.03 3.93
CA LYS A 79 -11.35 12.70 3.51
C LYS A 79 -11.36 11.65 2.39
N LEU A 80 -12.42 10.83 2.35
CA LEU A 80 -12.64 9.80 1.34
C LEU A 80 -12.50 10.32 -0.09
N ARG A 81 -13.06 11.50 -0.40
CA ARG A 81 -12.96 12.13 -1.72
C ARG A 81 -11.53 12.30 -2.27
N HIS A 82 -10.52 12.44 -1.39
CA HIS A 82 -9.14 12.56 -1.85
C HIS A 82 -8.56 11.20 -2.29
N LEU A 83 -9.08 10.11 -1.73
CA LEU A 83 -8.77 8.75 -2.16
C LEU A 83 -9.55 8.41 -3.44
N ASP A 84 -10.82 8.80 -3.52
CA ASP A 84 -11.60 8.62 -4.76
C ASP A 84 -10.89 9.31 -5.94
N ASP A 85 -10.50 10.57 -5.78
CA ASP A 85 -9.74 11.34 -6.79
C ASP A 85 -8.42 10.65 -7.17
N PHE A 86 -7.68 10.14 -6.18
CA PHE A 86 -6.45 9.39 -6.40
C PHE A 86 -6.66 8.13 -7.23
N TYR A 87 -7.62 7.28 -6.88
CA TYR A 87 -7.83 6.04 -7.63
C TYR A 87 -8.45 6.29 -9.01
N GLN A 88 -9.30 7.30 -9.17
CA GLN A 88 -9.84 7.67 -10.47
C GLN A 88 -8.76 8.21 -11.41
N THR A 89 -7.85 9.05 -10.91
CA THR A 89 -6.71 9.54 -11.69
C THR A 89 -5.72 8.43 -12.01
N LEU A 90 -5.47 7.49 -11.09
CA LEU A 90 -4.68 6.29 -11.36
C LEU A 90 -5.27 5.46 -12.51
N ILE A 91 -6.56 5.17 -12.48
CA ILE A 91 -7.24 4.40 -13.53
C ILE A 91 -7.20 5.16 -14.86
N SER A 92 -7.40 6.48 -14.85
CA SER A 92 -7.26 7.31 -16.05
C SER A 92 -5.84 7.23 -16.62
N ASP A 93 -4.80 7.30 -15.80
CA ASP A 93 -3.40 7.20 -16.24
C ASP A 93 -3.10 5.83 -16.86
N VAL A 94 -3.60 4.75 -16.24
CA VAL A 94 -3.43 3.38 -16.71
C VAL A 94 -4.18 3.13 -18.03
N ASN A 95 -5.40 3.64 -18.17
CA ASN A 95 -6.17 3.52 -19.42
C ASN A 95 -5.50 4.24 -20.62
N LEU A 96 -4.63 5.22 -20.35
CA LEU A 96 -3.83 5.91 -21.36
C LEU A 96 -2.49 5.21 -21.64
N GLU A 97 -2.26 4.04 -21.05
CA GLU A 97 -1.03 3.28 -21.19
C GLU A 97 -1.30 1.85 -21.68
N PRO A 98 -1.15 1.58 -22.99
CA PRO A 98 -1.52 0.30 -23.58
C PRO A 98 -0.65 -0.88 -23.11
N ARG A 99 0.50 -0.63 -22.47
CA ARG A 99 1.37 -1.67 -21.92
C ARG A 99 0.93 -2.19 -20.55
N ILE A 100 0.03 -1.50 -19.86
CA ILE A 100 -0.45 -1.92 -18.55
C ILE A 100 -1.86 -2.48 -18.69
N ASP A 101 -2.03 -3.77 -18.44
CA ASP A 101 -3.34 -4.43 -18.53
C ASP A 101 -4.03 -4.61 -17.17
N THR A 102 -3.26 -4.57 -16.09
CA THR A 102 -3.74 -4.88 -14.74
C THR A 102 -3.12 -3.95 -13.71
N VAL A 103 -3.95 -3.48 -12.78
CA VAL A 103 -3.50 -2.84 -11.54
C VAL A 103 -3.85 -3.75 -10.37
N SER A 104 -2.87 -4.09 -9.54
CA SER A 104 -3.05 -4.95 -8.38
C SER A 104 -2.59 -4.26 -7.11
N ILE A 105 -3.46 -4.20 -6.11
CA ILE A 105 -3.21 -3.54 -4.83
C ILE A 105 -3.56 -4.49 -3.69
N THR A 106 -2.61 -4.72 -2.79
CA THR A 106 -2.83 -5.50 -1.56
C THR A 106 -2.79 -4.56 -0.36
N LEU A 107 -3.96 -4.33 0.25
CA LEU A 107 -4.10 -3.49 1.44
C LEU A 107 -3.52 -4.16 2.70
N PRO A 108 -3.02 -3.37 3.66
CA PRO A 108 -2.55 -3.90 4.94
C PRO A 108 -3.68 -4.51 5.76
N PRO A 109 -3.34 -5.36 6.75
CA PRO A 109 -4.29 -5.86 7.73
C PRO A 109 -5.00 -4.73 8.49
N TYR A 110 -6.27 -4.93 8.81
CA TYR A 110 -7.16 -3.91 9.40
C TYR A 110 -6.65 -3.26 10.69
N PHE A 111 -5.83 -3.98 11.48
CA PHE A 111 -5.32 -3.50 12.77
C PHE A 111 -4.22 -2.41 12.63
N TYR A 112 -3.67 -2.17 11.43
CA TYR A 112 -2.67 -1.12 11.22
C TYR A 112 -3.30 0.29 11.24
N ASP A 113 -4.41 0.49 10.50
CA ASP A 113 -5.21 1.72 10.54
C ASP A 113 -6.63 1.43 10.04
N GLN A 114 -7.51 1.05 10.95
CA GLN A 114 -8.90 0.68 10.64
C GLN A 114 -9.65 1.78 9.86
N SER A 115 -9.45 3.06 10.20
CA SER A 115 -10.15 4.15 9.54
C SER A 115 -9.68 4.31 8.10
N MET A 116 -8.36 4.38 7.91
CA MET A 116 -7.78 4.63 6.60
C MET A 116 -7.92 3.42 5.67
N ILE A 117 -7.80 2.20 6.19
CA ILE A 117 -8.01 0.97 5.42
C ILE A 117 -9.45 0.89 4.92
N THR A 118 -10.43 1.20 5.77
CA THR A 118 -11.84 1.24 5.36
C THR A 118 -12.06 2.26 4.24
N LYS A 119 -11.52 3.48 4.37
CA LYS A 119 -11.64 4.52 3.33
C LYS A 119 -10.98 4.07 2.02
N ASN A 120 -9.81 3.44 2.07
CA ASN A 120 -9.14 2.91 0.88
C ASN A 120 -9.95 1.79 0.22
N SER A 121 -10.49 0.85 1.00
CA SER A 121 -11.32 -0.22 0.46
C SER A 121 -12.56 0.31 -0.25
N ILE A 122 -13.20 1.36 0.29
CA ILE A 122 -14.36 2.00 -0.34
C ILE A 122 -13.94 2.74 -1.62
N ALA A 123 -12.85 3.50 -1.58
CA ALA A 123 -12.39 4.27 -2.73
C ALA A 123 -11.93 3.36 -3.89
N LEU A 124 -11.29 2.23 -3.60
CA LEU A 124 -10.96 1.20 -4.58
C LEU A 124 -12.22 0.62 -5.23
N PHE A 125 -13.22 0.25 -4.42
CA PHE A 125 -14.51 -0.23 -4.92
C PHE A 125 -15.20 0.81 -5.83
N ASN A 126 -15.21 2.08 -5.42
CA ASN A 126 -15.76 3.18 -6.23
C ASN A 126 -15.00 3.38 -7.56
N ALA A 127 -13.71 3.07 -7.58
CA ALA A 127 -12.88 3.11 -8.79
C ALA A 127 -13.02 1.87 -9.68
N GLY A 128 -13.86 0.90 -9.31
CA GLY A 128 -14.12 -0.31 -10.09
C GLY A 128 -13.14 -1.45 -9.84
N PHE A 129 -12.32 -1.39 -8.79
CA PHE A 129 -11.48 -2.52 -8.40
C PHE A 129 -12.33 -3.65 -7.84
N GLU A 130 -11.94 -4.88 -8.20
CA GLU A 130 -12.56 -6.10 -7.69
C GLU A 130 -11.67 -6.76 -6.64
N ILE A 131 -12.30 -7.44 -5.67
CA ILE A 131 -11.57 -8.20 -4.65
C ILE A 131 -11.09 -9.50 -5.27
N ALA A 132 -9.78 -9.63 -5.46
CA ALA A 132 -9.18 -10.87 -5.98
C ALA A 132 -9.09 -11.98 -4.92
N TYR A 133 -8.68 -11.65 -3.69
CA TYR A 133 -8.51 -12.61 -2.59
C TYR A 133 -8.59 -11.91 -1.22
N ARG A 134 -8.74 -12.69 -0.15
CA ARG A 134 -8.70 -12.23 1.25
C ARG A 134 -7.70 -13.05 2.03
N ASP A 135 -6.71 -12.40 2.62
CA ASP A 135 -5.71 -13.07 3.45
C ASP A 135 -6.16 -13.13 4.92
N ILE A 136 -5.84 -14.23 5.61
CA ILE A 136 -6.11 -14.44 7.03
C ILE A 136 -4.88 -14.03 7.82
N ASN A 137 -5.00 -12.95 8.59
CA ASN A 137 -3.92 -12.44 9.42
C ASN A 137 -3.97 -13.02 10.84
N SER A 138 -2.89 -13.69 11.26
CA SER A 138 -2.69 -14.11 12.65
C SER A 138 -1.80 -13.11 13.37
N HIS A 139 -2.31 -12.49 14.44
CA HIS A 139 -1.55 -11.55 15.26
C HIS A 139 -1.84 -11.75 16.74
N ILE A 140 -0.91 -11.33 17.59
CA ILE A 140 -1.04 -11.35 19.05
C ILE A 140 -0.92 -9.91 19.53
N ASP A 141 -1.95 -9.39 20.21
CA ASP A 141 -1.86 -8.08 20.85
C ASP A 141 -1.07 -8.19 22.15
N ILE A 142 0.17 -7.70 22.14
CA ILE A 142 1.06 -7.72 23.30
C ILE A 142 0.72 -6.67 24.36
N ARG A 143 -0.21 -5.74 24.07
CA ARG A 143 -0.65 -4.70 25.02
C ARG A 143 -1.74 -5.21 25.95
N SER A 144 -2.59 -6.11 25.46
CA SER A 144 -3.42 -6.93 26.35
C SER A 144 -2.52 -7.90 27.11
N HIS A 145 -2.81 -8.16 28.39
CA HIS A 145 -2.05 -9.08 29.25
C HIS A 145 -2.18 -10.55 28.77
N CYS A 146 -1.71 -10.84 27.56
CA CYS A 146 -1.97 -12.07 26.81
C CYS A 146 -1.25 -13.29 27.37
N PHE A 147 -0.23 -13.10 28.20
CA PHE A 147 0.45 -14.22 28.86
C PHE A 147 -0.53 -15.06 29.70
N ASN A 148 -1.58 -14.44 30.26
CA ASN A 148 -2.62 -15.14 31.00
C ASN A 148 -3.63 -15.86 30.09
N THR A 149 -3.80 -15.42 28.84
CA THR A 149 -4.74 -15.99 27.86
C THR A 149 -4.10 -17.02 26.92
N LEU A 150 -2.77 -17.17 26.95
CA LEU A 150 -2.09 -18.26 26.25
C LEU A 150 -2.62 -19.63 26.70
N GLY A 151 -2.81 -20.53 25.74
CA GLY A 151 -3.19 -21.91 25.99
C GLY A 151 -2.17 -22.64 26.88
N SER A 152 -2.61 -23.67 27.60
CA SER A 152 -1.77 -24.44 28.53
C SER A 152 -0.53 -25.04 27.86
N SER A 153 -0.64 -25.49 26.60
CA SER A 153 0.48 -25.98 25.80
C SER A 153 1.50 -24.89 25.47
N SER A 154 1.04 -23.71 25.05
CA SER A 154 1.90 -22.55 24.77
C SER A 154 2.62 -22.04 26.03
N LYS A 155 1.94 -22.08 27.19
CA LYS A 155 2.54 -21.75 28.50
C LYS A 155 3.63 -22.72 28.93
N LYS A 156 3.50 -24.01 28.59
CA LYS A 156 4.53 -25.02 28.88
C LYS A 156 5.79 -24.79 28.06
N GLY A 157 5.66 -24.53 26.76
CA GLY A 157 6.80 -24.28 25.88
C GLY A 157 7.54 -22.97 26.14
N TYR A 158 6.91 -22.00 26.81
CA TYR A 158 7.58 -20.76 27.24
C TYR A 158 8.42 -20.93 28.52
N LYS A 159 8.08 -21.90 29.39
CA LYS A 159 8.74 -22.11 30.68
C LYS A 159 9.92 -23.10 30.64
N SER A 160 10.09 -23.79 29.52
CA SER A 160 11.21 -24.70 29.22
C SER A 160 12.37 -23.95 28.60
#